data_AF-A0A2S7C5S2-F1
#
_entry.id   AF-A0A2S7C5S2-F1
#
_cell.length_a   1.000
_cell.length_b   1.000
_cell.length_c   1.000
_cell.angle_alpha   90.00
_cell.angle_beta   90.00
_cell.angle_gamma   90.00
#
_symmetry.space_group_name_H-M   'P 1'
#
loop_
_entity.id
_entity.type
_entity.pdbx_description
1 polymer ?
#
loop_
_entity_poly.entity_id
_entity_poly.type
_entity_poly.pdbx_seq_one_letter_code
_entity_poly.pdbx_strand_id
1 'polypeptide(L)'
;MPTVNSPRSARHMLGSVFAVALLAASVSLPPSFAAPAAPVSVLLDNVPMSALQSLAIDLVQLRDDQRAQLAAAHDPARIEAYDERLGNLRQRIARHAGYFQASAPQGEQARQFALVQQQLGQYLAQHRQANRALHDGDLQSAQALSLGHAGDTRHLLWTELQTLQQSVASVGNTQRN
;
A
#
# COMPACT_ATOMS: atom_id res chain seq x y z
N MET A 1 1.18 36.88 39.48
CA MET A 1 -0.12 37.37 40.01
C MET A 1 -0.24 38.84 39.66
N PRO A 2 -1.42 39.41 39.30
CA PRO A 2 -2.77 38.85 39.02
C PRO A 2 -3.06 38.81 37.48
N THR A 3 -3.82 37.92 36.84
CA THR A 3 -5.23 37.44 36.95
C THR A 3 -6.31 38.48 36.66
N VAL A 4 -7.23 38.15 35.73
CA VAL A 4 -8.71 38.39 35.69
C VAL A 4 -9.14 38.16 34.22
N ASN A 5 -9.72 36.99 33.88
CA ASN A 5 -11.16 36.65 33.84
C ASN A 5 -11.85 37.26 32.59
N SER A 6 -12.67 36.58 31.78
CA SER A 6 -13.68 35.58 32.11
C SER A 6 -14.30 34.95 30.83
N PRO A 7 -15.21 33.95 30.96
CA PRO A 7 -15.55 32.93 29.97
C PRO A 7 -16.95 33.07 29.32
N ARG A 8 -17.21 32.31 28.25
CA ARG A 8 -18.46 31.53 27.98
C ARG A 8 -18.54 31.16 26.50
N SER A 9 -18.71 29.88 26.19
CA SER A 9 -20.04 29.40 25.83
C SER A 9 -20.05 27.87 25.79
N ALA A 10 -20.82 27.32 26.74
CA ALA A 10 -21.28 25.94 26.73
C ALA A 10 -22.22 25.70 25.54
N ARG A 11 -22.26 24.45 25.06
CA ARG A 11 -23.50 23.75 24.72
C ARG A 11 -23.25 22.24 24.68
N HIS A 12 -23.74 21.59 25.74
CA HIS A 12 -24.10 20.18 25.78
C HIS A 12 -25.25 19.89 24.82
N MET A 13 -25.15 18.79 24.08
CA MET A 13 -26.25 17.87 23.68
C MET A 13 -25.56 16.50 23.53
N LEU A 14 -25.72 15.46 24.37
CA LEU A 14 -26.87 14.76 24.95
C LEU A 14 -27.91 14.26 23.92
N GLY A 15 -28.03 12.93 23.83
CA GLY A 15 -29.09 12.17 23.16
C GLY A 15 -28.68 11.66 21.77
N SER A 16 -28.90 10.42 21.35
CA SER A 16 -29.81 9.40 21.87
C SER A 16 -29.36 8.02 21.39
N VAL A 17 -29.35 7.06 22.31
CA VAL A 17 -29.30 5.63 22.03
C VAL A 17 -30.64 5.23 21.42
N PHE A 18 -30.64 4.56 20.27
CA PHE A 18 -31.83 3.89 19.75
C PHE A 18 -31.57 2.38 19.73
N ALA A 19 -32.22 1.69 20.65
CA ALA A 19 -32.40 0.24 20.66
C ALA A 19 -33.90 -0.03 20.49
N VAL A 20 -34.32 -0.62 19.37
CA VAL A 20 -35.62 -1.29 19.16
C VAL A 20 -35.38 -2.28 18.00
N ALA A 21 -35.21 -3.57 18.26
CA ALA A 21 -36.17 -4.65 18.54
C ALA A 21 -36.53 -5.46 17.27
N LEU A 22 -36.36 -6.77 17.42
CA LEU A 22 -36.68 -7.84 16.47
C LEU A 22 -38.12 -7.78 15.97
N LEU A 23 -38.30 -8.11 14.69
CA LEU A 23 -39.53 -8.70 14.17
C LEU A 23 -39.19 -9.84 13.22
N ALA A 24 -39.47 -11.06 13.69
CA ALA A 24 -39.48 -12.28 12.91
C ALA A 24 -40.71 -12.27 12.00
N ALA A 25 -40.51 -12.57 10.71
CA ALA A 25 -41.56 -13.04 9.83
C ALA A 25 -40.97 -14.04 8.84
N SER A 26 -41.22 -15.30 9.16
CA SER A 26 -41.02 -16.49 8.34
C SER A 26 -41.86 -16.43 7.06
N VAL A 27 -41.24 -16.55 5.89
CA VAL A 27 -41.92 -17.07 4.68
C VAL A 27 -40.95 -17.91 3.84
N SER A 28 -41.21 -19.22 3.88
CA SER A 28 -41.15 -20.21 2.80
C SER A 28 -39.94 -20.24 1.86
N LEU A 29 -39.11 -21.27 2.05
CA LEU A 29 -38.22 -21.87 1.06
C LEU A 29 -39.04 -22.47 -0.11
N PRO A 30 -38.54 -22.41 -1.35
CA PRO A 30 -38.68 -23.50 -2.32
C PRO A 30 -37.42 -24.40 -2.30
N PRO A 31 -37.57 -25.72 -2.52
CA PRO A 31 -36.45 -26.63 -2.55
C PRO A 31 -35.71 -26.58 -3.90
N SER A 32 -34.50 -27.10 -3.91
CA SER A 32 -33.77 -27.55 -5.10
C SER A 32 -33.03 -26.48 -5.91
N PHE A 33 -31.88 -26.05 -5.39
CA PHE A 33 -30.65 -26.19 -6.16
C PHE A 33 -29.54 -26.67 -5.22
N ALA A 34 -29.37 -27.98 -5.16
CA ALA A 34 -28.18 -28.59 -4.58
C ALA A 34 -27.01 -28.30 -5.53
N ALA A 35 -26.43 -27.10 -5.42
CA ALA A 35 -25.05 -26.88 -5.82
C ALA A 35 -24.19 -27.16 -4.58
N PRO A 36 -23.23 -28.11 -4.63
CA PRO A 36 -22.28 -28.22 -3.54
C PRO A 36 -21.59 -26.87 -3.40
N ALA A 37 -21.76 -26.24 -2.24
CA ALA A 37 -20.92 -25.15 -1.80
C ALA A 37 -19.50 -25.72 -1.72
N ALA A 38 -18.80 -25.69 -2.85
CA ALA A 38 -17.36 -25.88 -2.87
C ALA A 38 -16.80 -24.86 -1.87
N PRO A 39 -16.00 -25.31 -0.89
CA PRO A 39 -15.49 -24.40 0.11
C PRO A 39 -14.72 -23.30 -0.60
N VAL A 40 -15.17 -22.05 -0.47
CA VAL A 40 -14.37 -20.86 -0.79
C VAL A 40 -13.31 -20.68 0.31
N SER A 41 -12.62 -21.77 0.66
CA SER A 41 -11.45 -21.80 1.53
C SER A 41 -10.16 -21.82 0.72
N VAL A 42 -10.25 -21.96 -0.61
CA VAL A 42 -9.05 -22.14 -1.47
C VAL A 42 -8.52 -20.81 -2.04
N LEU A 43 -9.28 -19.72 -2.01
CA LEU A 43 -8.93 -18.47 -2.71
C LEU A 43 -8.44 -17.31 -1.81
N LEU A 44 -8.51 -17.45 -0.49
CA LEU A 44 -8.00 -16.44 0.45
C LEU A 44 -6.56 -16.72 0.90
N ASP A 45 -6.11 -17.97 0.84
CA ASP A 45 -4.77 -18.38 1.30
C ASP A 45 -3.62 -17.79 0.48
N ASN A 46 -3.88 -17.34 -0.76
CA ASN A 46 -2.86 -16.77 -1.64
C ASN A 46 -2.89 -15.22 -1.73
N VAL A 47 -3.88 -14.55 -1.12
CA VAL A 47 -4.02 -13.09 -1.16
C VAL A 47 -2.79 -12.34 -0.62
N PRO A 48 -2.18 -12.72 0.52
CA PRO A 48 -0.98 -12.03 0.98
C PRO A 48 0.20 -12.20 0.01
N MET A 49 0.37 -13.39 -0.57
CA MET A 49 1.46 -13.65 -1.50
C MET A 49 1.27 -12.92 -2.84
N SER A 50 0.05 -12.91 -3.38
CA SER A 50 -0.25 -12.19 -4.62
C SER A 50 -0.09 -10.67 -4.45
N ALA A 51 -0.48 -10.11 -3.30
CA ALA A 51 -0.26 -8.71 -2.98
C ALA A 51 1.25 -8.34 -2.95
N LEU A 52 2.09 -9.18 -2.35
CA LEU A 52 3.55 -8.95 -2.35
C LEU A 52 4.18 -9.09 -3.74
N GLN A 53 3.69 -10.00 -4.58
CA GLN A 53 4.15 -10.14 -5.97
C GLN A 53 3.74 -8.93 -6.80
N SER A 54 2.49 -8.47 -6.68
CA SER A 54 2.01 -7.26 -7.35
C SER A 54 2.77 -6.01 -6.89
N LEU A 55 3.09 -5.92 -5.59
CA LEU A 55 3.94 -4.85 -5.06
C LEU A 55 5.35 -4.87 -5.70
N ALA A 56 5.98 -6.04 -5.84
CA ALA A 56 7.29 -6.15 -6.49
C ALA A 56 7.25 -5.69 -7.95
N ILE A 57 6.22 -6.10 -8.70
CA ILE A 57 6.01 -5.69 -10.11
C ILE A 57 5.84 -4.17 -10.20
N ASP A 58 5.00 -3.58 -9.35
CA ASP A 58 4.76 -2.15 -9.33
C ASP A 58 6.04 -1.35 -9.04
N LEU A 59 6.91 -1.84 -8.18
CA LEU A 59 8.18 -1.17 -7.86
C LEU A 59 9.19 -1.22 -9.01
N VAL A 60 9.20 -2.31 -9.80
CA VAL A 60 10.00 -2.39 -11.04
C VAL A 60 9.48 -1.37 -12.05
N GLN A 61 8.16 -1.39 -12.28
CA GLN A 61 7.52 -0.44 -13.20
C GLN A 61 7.82 1.01 -12.80
N LEU A 62 7.87 1.31 -11.49
CA LEU A 62 8.07 2.67 -10.99
C LEU A 62 9.44 3.19 -11.42
N ARG A 63 10.46 2.35 -11.27
CA ARG A 63 11.82 2.66 -11.70
C ARG A 63 11.90 2.84 -13.22
N ASP A 64 11.27 1.95 -13.98
CA ASP A 64 11.35 1.97 -15.44
C ASP A 64 10.66 3.20 -16.01
N ASP A 65 9.50 3.57 -15.48
CA ASP A 65 8.78 4.79 -15.84
C ASP A 65 9.57 6.05 -15.45
N GLN A 66 10.27 6.06 -14.30
CA GLN A 66 11.15 7.18 -13.92
C GLN A 66 12.33 7.36 -14.86
N ARG A 67 12.98 6.26 -15.24
CA ARG A 67 14.09 6.30 -16.19
C ARG A 67 13.62 6.81 -17.55
N ALA A 68 12.45 6.36 -17.98
CA ALA A 68 11.85 6.81 -19.23
C ALA A 68 11.45 8.29 -19.18
N GLN A 69 10.95 8.78 -18.04
CA GLN A 69 10.68 10.20 -17.80
C GLN A 69 11.94 11.05 -17.90
N LEU A 70 13.03 10.64 -17.24
CA LEU A 70 14.32 11.33 -17.32
C LEU A 70 14.91 11.35 -18.73
N ALA A 71 14.74 10.27 -19.50
CA ALA A 71 15.14 10.22 -20.90
C ALA A 71 14.30 11.16 -21.79
N ALA A 72 13.06 11.43 -21.40
CA ALA A 72 12.14 12.35 -22.06
C ALA A 72 12.20 13.79 -21.50
N ALA A 73 13.26 14.15 -20.76
CA ALA A 73 13.37 15.45 -20.07
C ALA A 73 13.28 16.70 -20.98
N HIS A 74 13.39 16.54 -22.29
CA HIS A 74 13.29 17.60 -23.29
C HIS A 74 11.88 17.75 -23.90
N ASP A 75 10.95 16.87 -23.54
CA ASP A 75 9.58 16.85 -24.08
C ASP A 75 8.56 17.03 -22.94
N PRO A 76 8.07 18.26 -22.71
CA PRO A 76 7.16 18.57 -21.62
C PRO A 76 5.86 17.75 -21.65
N ALA A 77 5.31 17.48 -22.84
CA ALA A 77 4.09 16.70 -22.98
C ALA A 77 4.32 15.24 -22.54
N ARG A 78 5.49 14.68 -22.83
CA ARG A 78 5.86 13.36 -22.33
C ARG A 78 6.12 13.35 -20.83
N ILE A 79 6.72 14.40 -20.26
CA ILE A 79 6.94 14.52 -18.82
C ILE A 79 5.61 14.47 -18.08
N GLU A 80 4.61 15.25 -18.51
CA GLU A 80 3.26 15.26 -17.92
C GLU A 80 2.59 13.87 -17.99
N ALA A 81 2.67 13.20 -19.14
CA ALA A 81 2.15 11.84 -19.29
C ALA A 81 2.88 10.80 -18.40
N TYR A 82 4.16 11.01 -18.09
CA TYR A 82 4.87 10.18 -17.11
C TYR A 82 4.49 10.54 -15.67
N ASP A 83 4.25 11.80 -15.34
CA ASP A 83 3.81 12.22 -14.01
C ASP A 83 2.48 11.57 -13.62
N GLU A 84 1.52 11.55 -14.54
CA GLU A 84 0.23 10.87 -14.34
C GLU A 84 0.42 9.38 -14.10
N ARG A 85 1.23 8.72 -14.94
CA ARG A 85 1.54 7.28 -14.81
C ARG A 85 2.20 6.97 -13.48
N LEU A 86 3.20 7.76 -13.08
CA LEU A 86 3.90 7.61 -11.81
C LEU A 86 2.97 7.88 -10.61
N GLY A 87 2.04 8.83 -10.73
CA GLY A 87 0.99 9.10 -9.74
C GLY A 87 0.08 7.88 -9.54
N ASN A 88 -0.46 7.33 -10.63
CA ASN A 88 -1.30 6.14 -10.62
C ASN A 88 -0.57 4.91 -10.05
N LEU A 89 0.70 4.76 -10.39
CA LEU A 89 1.52 3.66 -9.92
C LEU A 89 1.77 3.72 -8.41
N ARG A 90 2.03 4.92 -7.85
CA ARG A 90 2.16 5.11 -6.40
C ARG A 90 0.87 4.75 -5.65
N GLN A 91 -0.29 5.03 -6.24
CA GLN A 91 -1.56 4.60 -5.66
C GLN A 91 -1.71 3.07 -5.68
N ARG A 92 -1.29 2.38 -6.77
CA ARG A 92 -1.29 0.91 -6.81
C ARG A 92 -0.35 0.30 -5.76
N ILE A 93 0.85 0.85 -5.61
CA ILE A 93 1.81 0.45 -4.57
C ILE A 93 1.17 0.55 -3.18
N ALA A 94 0.53 1.68 -2.88
CA ALA A 94 -0.16 1.88 -1.60
C ALA A 94 -1.30 0.88 -1.40
N ARG A 95 -2.07 0.56 -2.45
CA ARG A 95 -3.14 -0.46 -2.39
C ARG A 95 -2.58 -1.86 -2.13
N HIS A 96 -1.56 -2.29 -2.85
CA HIS A 96 -0.97 -3.63 -2.67
C HIS A 96 -0.31 -3.80 -1.29
N ALA A 97 0.37 -2.76 -0.80
CA ALA A 97 0.85 -2.74 0.58
C ALA A 97 -0.33 -2.81 1.58
N GLY A 98 -1.42 -2.09 1.32
CA GLY A 98 -2.64 -2.14 2.12
C GLY A 98 -3.32 -3.50 2.15
N TYR A 99 -3.33 -4.25 1.04
CA TYR A 99 -3.88 -5.61 1.00
C TYR A 99 -3.08 -6.58 1.87
N PHE A 100 -1.75 -6.50 1.86
CA PHE A 100 -0.94 -7.30 2.76
C PHE A 100 -1.12 -6.89 4.23
N GLN A 101 -1.26 -5.59 4.51
CA GLN A 101 -1.56 -5.13 5.86
C GLN A 101 -2.93 -5.64 6.35
N ALA A 102 -3.93 -5.68 5.46
CA ALA A 102 -5.27 -6.15 5.76
C ALA A 102 -5.33 -7.67 6.04
N SER A 103 -4.35 -8.45 5.61
CA SER A 103 -4.22 -9.86 6.01
C SER A 103 -3.74 -10.04 7.46
N ALA A 104 -3.51 -8.94 8.19
CA ALA A 104 -3.11 -8.91 9.59
C ALA A 104 -1.89 -9.81 9.88
N PRO A 105 -0.72 -9.54 9.27
CA PRO A 105 0.49 -10.33 9.52
C PRO A 105 0.82 -10.33 11.01
N GLN A 106 1.27 -11.48 11.53
CA GLN A 106 1.58 -11.66 12.95
C GLN A 106 3.04 -12.06 13.16
N GLY A 107 3.53 -11.84 14.38
CA GLY A 107 4.88 -12.27 14.80
C GLY A 107 5.97 -11.73 13.87
N GLU A 108 6.75 -12.66 13.30
CA GLU A 108 7.88 -12.32 12.43
C GLU A 108 7.46 -11.62 11.13
N GLN A 109 6.36 -12.04 10.51
CA GLN A 109 5.86 -11.42 9.27
C GLN A 109 5.48 -9.95 9.50
N ALA A 110 4.92 -9.62 10.67
CA ALA A 110 4.59 -8.25 11.03
C ALA A 110 5.85 -7.38 11.15
N ARG A 111 6.91 -7.92 11.76
CA ARG A 111 8.21 -7.23 11.90
C ARG A 111 8.85 -6.98 10.54
N GLN A 112 8.91 -8.01 9.69
CA GLN A 112 9.45 -7.91 8.34
C GLN A 112 8.65 -6.94 7.47
N PHE A 113 7.33 -6.96 7.58
CA PHE A 113 6.48 -6.03 6.84
C PHE A 113 6.68 -4.57 7.29
N ALA A 114 6.89 -4.32 8.59
CA ALA A 114 7.22 -2.97 9.06
C ALA A 114 8.55 -2.45 8.46
N LEU A 115 9.56 -3.31 8.32
CA LEU A 115 10.82 -2.97 7.64
C LEU A 115 10.58 -2.66 6.15
N VAL A 116 9.79 -3.49 5.45
CA VAL A 116 9.39 -3.23 4.06
C VAL A 116 8.69 -1.87 3.94
N GLN A 117 7.75 -1.55 4.84
CA GLN A 117 7.05 -0.27 4.83
C GLN A 117 7.99 0.92 5.05
N GLN A 118 8.95 0.80 5.96
CA GLN A 118 9.96 1.83 6.21
C GLN A 118 10.82 2.08 4.97
N GLN A 119 11.36 1.03 4.37
CA GLN A 119 12.20 1.14 3.17
C GLN A 119 11.41 1.63 1.96
N LEU A 120 10.15 1.19 1.83
CA LEU A 120 9.24 1.66 0.79
C LEU A 120 8.98 3.16 0.92
N GLY A 121 8.74 3.65 2.14
CA GLY A 121 8.55 5.07 2.41
C GLY A 121 9.75 5.92 1.98
N GLN A 122 10.97 5.47 2.29
CA GLN A 122 12.22 6.12 1.88
C GLN A 122 12.38 6.12 0.37
N TYR A 123 12.16 4.96 -0.27
CA TYR A 123 12.27 4.81 -1.72
C TYR A 123 11.30 5.73 -2.47
N LEU A 124 10.04 5.80 -2.05
CA LEU A 124 9.04 6.69 -2.65
C LEU A 124 9.35 8.17 -2.38
N ALA A 125 9.96 8.52 -1.25
CA ALA A 125 10.39 9.88 -0.96
C ALA A 125 11.55 10.32 -1.88
N GLN A 126 12.55 9.48 -2.07
CA GLN A 126 13.63 9.71 -3.04
C GLN A 126 13.08 9.90 -4.45
N HIS A 127 12.11 9.09 -4.85
CA HIS A 127 11.46 9.20 -6.16
C HIS A 127 10.66 10.50 -6.34
N ARG A 128 10.09 11.06 -5.26
CA ARG A 128 9.47 12.38 -5.27
C ARG A 128 10.51 13.49 -5.39
N GLN A 129 11.63 13.38 -4.70
CA GLN A 129 12.72 14.36 -4.78
C GLN A 129 13.30 14.42 -6.19
N ALA A 130 13.57 13.27 -6.81
CA ALA A 130 14.03 13.20 -8.19
C ALA A 130 13.05 13.86 -9.17
N ASN A 131 11.74 13.62 -8.99
CA ASN A 131 10.74 14.25 -9.84
C ASN A 131 10.69 15.77 -9.65
N ARG A 132 10.79 16.26 -8.41
CA ARG A 132 10.88 17.71 -8.15
C ARG A 132 12.10 18.33 -8.82
N ALA A 133 13.28 17.72 -8.68
CA ALA A 133 14.49 18.19 -9.35
C ALA A 133 14.33 18.24 -10.88
N LEU A 134 13.65 17.26 -11.47
CA LEU A 134 13.33 17.28 -12.91
C LEU A 134 12.45 18.49 -13.27
N HIS A 135 11.39 18.75 -12.51
CA HIS A 135 10.49 19.90 -12.71
C HIS A 135 11.15 21.25 -12.43
N ASP A 136 12.13 21.29 -11.53
CA ASP A 136 12.95 22.47 -11.25
C ASP A 136 14.01 22.71 -12.35
N GLY A 137 14.10 21.84 -13.36
CA GLY A 137 15.07 21.90 -14.45
C GLY A 137 16.46 21.37 -14.09
N ASP A 138 16.67 20.90 -12.86
CA ASP A 138 17.92 20.31 -12.40
C ASP A 138 18.00 18.83 -12.78
N LEU A 139 18.25 18.58 -14.07
CA LEU A 139 18.36 17.22 -14.61
C LEU A 139 19.50 16.43 -13.96
N GLN A 140 20.60 17.08 -13.59
CA GLN A 140 21.73 16.42 -12.96
C GLN A 140 21.35 15.88 -11.58
N SER A 141 20.71 16.71 -10.75
CA SER A 141 20.19 16.26 -9.44
C SER A 141 19.09 15.21 -9.61
N ALA A 142 18.20 15.37 -10.59
CA ALA A 142 17.15 14.39 -10.87
C ALA A 142 17.72 13.00 -11.22
N GLN A 143 18.76 12.96 -12.05
CA GLN A 143 19.48 11.74 -12.40
C GLN A 143 20.23 11.14 -11.20
N ALA A 144 20.95 11.97 -10.44
CA ALA A 144 21.65 11.51 -9.23
C ALA A 144 20.69 10.90 -8.21
N LEU A 145 19.54 11.55 -7.98
CA LEU A 145 18.48 11.06 -7.09
C LEU A 145 17.80 9.80 -7.63
N SER A 146 17.61 9.65 -8.95
CA SER A 146 16.98 8.46 -9.54
C SER A 146 17.90 7.24 -9.59
N LEU A 147 19.20 7.45 -9.85
CA LEU A 147 20.22 6.40 -9.74
C LEU A 147 20.38 5.97 -8.28
N GLY A 148 20.18 6.92 -7.35
CA GLY A 148 20.50 6.75 -5.94
C GLY A 148 21.99 6.56 -5.71
N HIS A 149 22.38 6.47 -4.45
CA HIS A 149 23.64 5.79 -4.14
C HIS A 149 23.42 4.32 -4.48
N ALA A 150 24.22 3.78 -5.41
CA ALA A 150 24.09 2.40 -5.83
C ALA A 150 24.20 1.46 -4.61
N GLY A 151 23.09 0.84 -4.21
CA GLY A 151 23.10 -0.26 -3.24
C GLY A 151 22.40 -0.06 -1.91
N ASP A 152 21.88 1.13 -1.57
CA ASP A 152 21.31 1.32 -0.22
C ASP A 152 19.79 1.14 -0.21
N THR A 153 18.98 2.18 -0.43
CA THR A 153 17.53 2.10 -0.20
C THR A 153 16.79 1.08 -1.08
N ARG A 154 17.14 0.99 -2.38
CA ARG A 154 16.50 0.04 -3.31
C ARG A 154 16.87 -1.41 -2.98
N HIS A 155 18.15 -1.66 -2.71
CA HIS A 155 18.61 -3.01 -2.43
C HIS A 155 18.03 -3.50 -1.10
N LEU A 156 18.05 -2.64 -0.07
CA LEU A 156 17.41 -2.91 1.21
C LEU A 156 15.92 -3.22 1.02
N LEU A 157 15.18 -2.38 0.27
CA LEU A 157 13.76 -2.65 -0.01
C LEU A 157 13.55 -4.01 -0.71
N TRP A 158 14.38 -4.35 -1.70
CA TRP A 158 14.26 -5.63 -2.42
C TRP A 158 14.57 -6.82 -1.53
N THR A 159 15.62 -6.72 -0.73
CA THR A 159 16.03 -7.75 0.23
C THR A 159 14.94 -7.99 1.25
N GLU A 160 14.42 -6.94 1.91
CA GLU A 160 13.34 -7.05 2.89
C GLU A 160 12.06 -7.62 2.27
N LEU A 161 11.72 -7.21 1.04
CA LEU A 161 10.55 -7.72 0.33
C LEU A 161 10.70 -9.22 0.00
N GLN A 162 11.89 -9.65 -0.42
CA GLN A 162 12.18 -11.06 -0.70
C GLN A 162 12.15 -11.91 0.57
N THR A 163 12.72 -11.41 1.68
CA THR A 163 12.66 -12.07 2.99
C THR A 163 11.22 -12.25 3.45
N LEU A 164 10.38 -11.22 3.31
CA LEU A 164 8.96 -11.31 3.66
C LEU A 164 8.22 -12.33 2.78
N GLN A 165 8.47 -12.34 1.46
CA GLN A 165 7.87 -13.32 0.54
C GLN A 165 8.26 -14.76 0.91
N GLN A 166 9.51 -15.00 1.31
CA GLN A 166 9.96 -16.32 1.77
C GLN A 166 9.28 -16.72 3.08
N SER A 167 9.13 -15.80 4.03
CA SER A 167 8.42 -16.06 5.29
C SER A 167 6.96 -16.44 5.06
N VAL A 168 6.26 -15.69 4.21
CA VAL A 168 4.85 -15.97 3.86
C VAL A 168 4.72 -17.33 3.15
N ALA A 169 5.60 -17.65 2.21
CA ALA A 169 5.60 -18.93 1.52
C ALA A 169 5.88 -20.12 2.47
N SER A 170 6.75 -19.94 3.47
CA SER A 170 7.09 -20.99 4.43
C SER A 170 5.88 -21.39 5.30
N VAL A 171 5.10 -20.42 5.78
CA VAL A 171 3.90 -20.66 6.58
C VAL A 171 2.81 -21.34 5.75
N GLY A 172 2.63 -20.92 4.49
CA GLY A 172 1.66 -21.54 3.57
C GLY A 172 1.96 -23.02 3.29
N ASN A 173 3.24 -23.42 3.30
CA ASN A 173 3.63 -24.83 3.18
C ASN A 173 3.40 -25.63 4.47
N THR A 174 3.56 -25.02 5.65
CA THR A 174 3.30 -25.69 6.93
C THR A 174 1.82 -25.96 7.16
N GLN A 175 0.91 -25.11 6.64
CA GLN A 175 -0.54 -25.34 6.77
C GLN A 175 -1.10 -26.40 5.80
N ARG A 176 -0.36 -26.79 4.75
CA ARG A 176 -0.80 -27.79 3.76
C ARG A 176 -0.32 -29.22 4.04
N ASN A 177 0.61 -29.41 4.97
CA ASN A 177 1.10 -30.72 5.43
C ASN A 177 0.42 -31.13 6.73
#